data_AF-A0A914XE15-F1
#
_entry.id   AF-A0A914XE15-F1
#
_cell.length_a   1.000
_cell.length_b   1.000
_cell.length_c   1.000
_cell.angle_alpha   90.00
_cell.angle_beta   90.00
_cell.angle_gamma   90.00
#
_symmetry.space_group_name_H-M   'P 1'
#
loop_
_entity.id
_entity.type
_entity.pdbx_description
1 polymer ?
#
loop_
_entity_poly.entity_id
_entity_poly.type
_entity_poly.pdbx_seq_one_letter_code
_entity_poly.pdbx_strand_id
1 'polypeptide(L)'
;VITPFAVLVLAAETRREMEDWVTALKSVASKEQSFDHQSAQEHYRSTTSGDHAWYVCSHGRPTHCNACRENLSGVAWHGLSCEVCKIKSHKRCATKISESCKWTTLDSIPPELRSDDEESSLMPHQWLEGNLPMGSRCGGCEKACGSVLKLQDWRCLWCNMTVHDQCRDSVSNVCQLGTARLSVLPPVALKCLTPDSAAELRWSALGTSLAGGSPLLVLVNSKSGDNHGLRVLRKFKRLLNPAQVFDIMSGGPDFALNFFKKFDSFRVLVCGGDGTVGWVLSALDRLELHSKCQLGVLPLGTGNDLARVLGWGHAFEDDTQLPHLLETFEQSHSKMLDRYKMSNYCADLQKID
;
A
#
# COMPACT_ATOMS: atom_id res chain seq x y z
N VAL A 1 -1.75 -16.87 10.47
CA VAL A 1 -0.91 -16.88 11.69
C VAL A 1 0.42 -17.51 11.33
N ILE A 2 1.53 -16.81 11.63
CA ILE A 2 2.87 -17.28 11.31
C ILE A 2 3.38 -18.07 12.51
N THR A 3 3.74 -19.35 12.33
CA THR A 3 4.25 -20.17 13.43
C THR A 3 5.75 -19.94 13.62
N PRO A 4 6.29 -20.14 14.84
CA PRO A 4 7.73 -20.26 15.06
C PRO A 4 8.31 -21.44 14.26
N PHE A 5 9.62 -21.40 13.99
CA PHE A 5 10.30 -22.40 13.14
C PHE A 5 10.29 -23.80 13.74
N ALA A 6 9.99 -24.79 12.88
CA ALA A 6 10.47 -26.15 13.05
C ALA A 6 11.91 -26.26 12.52
N VAL A 7 12.82 -26.92 13.26
CA VAL A 7 14.19 -27.14 12.81
C VAL A 7 14.23 -28.42 11.98
N LEU A 8 14.64 -28.29 10.71
CA LEU A 8 14.95 -29.44 9.87
C LEU A 8 16.48 -29.54 9.76
N VAL A 9 17.02 -30.66 10.21
CA VAL A 9 18.44 -30.99 10.04
C VAL A 9 18.56 -31.81 8.76
N LEU A 10 19.23 -31.25 7.75
CA LEU A 10 19.61 -32.03 6.58
C LEU A 10 20.89 -32.81 6.89
N ALA A 11 20.85 -34.10 6.59
CA ALA A 11 22.01 -34.97 6.59
C ALA A 11 22.21 -35.51 5.17
N ALA A 12 23.46 -35.61 4.74
CA ALA A 12 23.86 -36.25 3.50
C ALA A 12 24.91 -37.31 3.80
N GLU A 13 24.95 -38.37 2.98
CA GLU A 13 25.89 -39.48 3.17
C GLU A 13 27.33 -39.07 2.84
N THR A 14 27.49 -38.04 2.00
CA THR A 14 28.79 -37.50 1.62
C THR A 14 28.88 -35.99 1.77
N ARG A 15 30.11 -35.50 2.03
CA ARG A 15 30.41 -34.06 2.06
C ARG A 15 30.06 -33.37 0.74
N ARG A 16 30.26 -34.04 -0.40
CA ARG A 16 29.96 -33.50 -1.72
C ARG A 16 28.45 -33.27 -1.91
N GLU A 17 27.63 -34.24 -1.52
CA GLU A 17 26.17 -34.07 -1.53
C GLU A 17 25.73 -32.96 -0.58
N MET A 18 26.34 -32.86 0.61
CA MET A 18 26.07 -31.77 1.53
C MET A 18 26.42 -30.41 0.92
N GLU A 19 27.53 -30.31 0.18
CA GLU A 19 27.95 -29.10 -0.54
C GLU A 19 26.98 -28.74 -1.69
N ASP A 20 26.45 -29.74 -2.40
CA ASP A 20 25.42 -29.55 -3.44
C ASP A 20 24.10 -29.04 -2.82
N TRP A 21 23.65 -29.64 -1.72
CA TRP A 21 22.49 -29.18 -0.95
C TRP A 21 22.69 -27.75 -0.42
N VAL A 22 23.87 -27.44 0.13
CA VAL A 22 24.22 -26.09 0.60
C VAL A 22 24.16 -25.10 -0.57
N THR A 23 24.66 -25.47 -1.74
CA THR A 23 24.68 -24.60 -2.92
C THR A 23 23.27 -24.36 -3.46
N ALA A 24 22.45 -25.41 -3.53
CA ALA A 24 21.03 -25.30 -3.91
C ALA A 24 20.28 -24.40 -2.92
N LEU A 25 20.41 -24.62 -1.61
CA LEU A 25 19.77 -23.80 -0.57
C LEU A 25 20.27 -22.35 -0.58
N LYS A 26 21.58 -22.14 -0.76
CA LYS A 26 22.16 -20.79 -0.87
C LYS A 26 21.64 -20.08 -2.10
N SER A 27 21.50 -20.74 -3.25
CA SER A 27 20.96 -20.08 -4.45
C SER A 27 19.49 -19.66 -4.31
N VAL A 28 18.71 -20.36 -3.47
CA VAL A 28 17.33 -20.00 -3.10
C VAL A 28 17.31 -18.87 -2.04
N ALA A 29 18.24 -18.87 -1.08
CA ALA A 29 18.34 -17.85 -0.03
C ALA A 29 19.06 -16.56 -0.48
N SER A 30 19.92 -16.63 -1.50
CA SER A 30 20.79 -15.53 -1.94
C SER A 30 20.05 -14.58 -2.89
N LYS A 31 19.07 -13.86 -2.34
CA LYS A 31 18.67 -12.53 -2.84
C LYS A 31 18.47 -11.55 -1.69
N GLU A 32 19.25 -11.66 -0.62
CA GLU A 32 19.44 -10.53 0.30
C GLU A 32 20.28 -9.47 -0.42
N GLN A 33 19.61 -8.62 -1.20
CA GLN A 33 20.22 -7.38 -1.66
C GLN A 33 20.40 -6.48 -0.44
N SER A 34 21.63 -6.02 -0.19
CA SER A 34 21.89 -5.02 0.84
C SER A 34 21.26 -3.69 0.41
N PHE A 35 20.11 -3.36 1.00
CA PHE A 35 19.47 -2.07 0.80
C PHE A 35 19.93 -1.08 1.86
N ASP A 36 20.14 0.17 1.45
CA ASP A 36 20.48 1.26 2.35
C ASP A 36 19.20 1.78 3.04
N HIS A 37 19.21 1.80 4.39
CA HIS A 37 18.12 2.34 5.20
C HIS A 37 17.84 3.82 4.90
N GLN A 38 18.83 4.60 4.46
CA GLN A 38 18.64 6.00 4.09
C GLN A 38 17.75 6.13 2.85
N SER A 39 17.91 5.23 1.87
CA SER A 39 17.10 5.22 0.64
C SER A 39 15.61 4.97 0.92
N ALA A 40 15.31 4.06 1.86
CA ALA A 40 13.94 3.76 2.28
C ALA A 40 13.24 5.00 2.86
N GLN A 41 13.98 5.73 3.69
CA GLN A 41 13.47 6.88 4.40
C GLN A 41 13.22 8.08 3.48
N GLU A 42 14.13 8.35 2.55
CA GLU A 42 13.96 9.41 1.55
C GLU A 42 12.76 9.14 0.66
N HIS A 43 12.60 7.90 0.17
CA HIS A 43 11.45 7.52 -0.63
C HIS A 43 10.13 7.63 0.15
N TYR A 44 10.15 7.28 1.44
CA TYR A 44 9.00 7.44 2.32
C TYR A 44 8.64 8.92 2.53
N ARG A 45 9.62 9.79 2.81
CA ARG A 45 9.43 11.25 2.92
C ARG A 45 8.87 11.85 1.63
N SER A 46 9.39 11.45 0.47
CA SER A 46 8.87 11.90 -0.82
C SER A 46 7.43 11.44 -1.08
N THR A 47 7.06 10.23 -0.65
CA THR A 47 5.70 9.71 -0.82
C THR A 47 4.69 10.40 0.12
N THR A 48 5.15 10.98 1.22
CA THR A 48 4.32 11.54 2.29
C THR A 48 4.40 13.07 2.41
N SER A 49 5.23 13.74 1.60
CA SER A 49 5.42 15.20 1.63
C SER A 49 4.19 16.01 1.25
N GLY A 50 3.20 15.38 0.60
CA GLY A 50 2.06 16.07 -0.01
C GLY A 50 2.34 16.58 -1.42
N ASP A 51 3.52 16.32 -1.99
CA ASP A 51 3.82 16.67 -3.37
C ASP A 51 3.15 15.72 -4.37
N HIS A 52 2.83 16.24 -5.56
CA HIS A 52 2.28 15.43 -6.63
C HIS A 52 3.38 14.70 -7.39
N ALA A 53 3.37 13.37 -7.34
CA ALA A 53 4.16 12.52 -8.24
C ALA A 53 3.46 12.43 -9.61
N TRP A 54 4.02 13.09 -10.63
CA TRP A 54 3.41 13.20 -11.96
C TRP A 54 3.86 12.08 -12.91
N TYR A 55 2.93 11.55 -13.70
CA TYR A 55 3.24 10.72 -14.86
C TYR A 55 2.46 11.19 -16.09
N VAL A 56 3.03 10.99 -17.27
CA VAL A 56 2.39 11.30 -18.55
C VAL A 56 1.31 10.27 -18.83
N CYS A 57 0.13 10.73 -19.23
CA CYS A 57 -0.96 9.85 -19.61
C CYS A 57 -1.86 10.44 -20.70
N SER A 58 -2.57 9.54 -21.36
CA SER A 58 -3.63 9.83 -22.31
C SER A 58 -4.95 9.36 -21.73
N HIS A 59 -6.04 10.02 -22.10
CA HIS A 59 -7.38 9.68 -21.64
C HIS A 59 -8.27 9.34 -22.82
N GLY A 60 -9.09 8.29 -22.67
CA GLY A 60 -10.07 7.90 -23.70
C GLY A 60 -11.28 8.85 -23.78
N ARG A 61 -11.32 9.93 -22.99
CA ARG A 61 -12.45 10.85 -22.89
C ARG A 61 -11.99 12.28 -22.57
N PRO A 62 -12.83 13.30 -22.86
CA PRO A 62 -12.57 14.69 -22.48
C PRO A 62 -12.16 14.81 -21.02
N THR A 63 -10.99 15.38 -20.80
CA THR A 63 -10.37 15.54 -19.47
C THR A 63 -9.82 16.95 -19.38
N HIS A 64 -10.03 17.59 -18.23
CA HIS A 64 -9.72 19.00 -18.02
C HIS A 64 -8.57 19.16 -17.02
N CYS A 65 -7.75 20.19 -17.22
CA CYS A 65 -6.67 20.56 -16.33
C CYS A 65 -7.22 21.22 -15.05
N ASN A 66 -6.86 20.68 -13.88
CA ASN A 66 -7.27 21.21 -12.57
C ASN A 66 -6.66 22.58 -12.20
N ALA A 67 -5.72 23.11 -13.01
CA ALA A 67 -5.14 24.43 -12.80
C ALA A 67 -5.77 25.50 -13.72
N CYS A 68 -5.74 25.33 -15.04
CA CYS A 68 -6.31 26.31 -15.97
C CYS A 68 -7.78 26.05 -16.35
N ARG A 69 -8.36 24.92 -15.92
CA ARG A 69 -9.74 24.49 -16.20
C ARG A 69 -10.07 24.19 -17.66
N GLU A 70 -9.12 24.39 -18.57
CA GLU A 70 -9.25 24.04 -19.99
C GLU A 70 -9.05 22.54 -20.24
N ASN A 71 -9.52 22.08 -21.40
CA ASN A 71 -9.28 20.74 -21.90
C ASN A 71 -7.79 20.42 -22.05
N LEU A 72 -7.41 19.18 -21.76
CA LEU A 72 -6.09 18.65 -22.08
C LEU A 72 -5.89 18.59 -23.61
N SER A 73 -4.65 18.81 -24.06
CA SER A 73 -4.37 19.03 -25.48
C SER A 73 -4.24 17.71 -26.27
N GLY A 74 -4.58 17.75 -27.56
CA GLY A 74 -4.31 16.68 -28.52
C GLY A 74 -5.38 15.58 -28.57
N VAL A 75 -5.26 14.71 -29.59
CA VAL A 75 -6.06 13.49 -29.74
C VAL A 75 -5.74 12.58 -28.56
N ALA A 76 -6.76 12.04 -27.87
CA ALA A 76 -6.61 11.32 -26.60
C ALA A 76 -6.18 12.17 -25.38
N TRP A 77 -6.38 13.49 -25.40
CA TRP A 77 -6.36 14.36 -24.21
C TRP A 77 -5.09 14.20 -23.36
N HIS A 78 -3.94 14.44 -23.96
CA HIS A 78 -2.64 14.21 -23.33
C HIS A 78 -2.34 15.21 -22.21
N GLY A 79 -1.84 14.69 -21.09
CA GLY A 79 -1.43 15.52 -19.96
C GLY A 79 -0.65 14.76 -18.91
N LEU A 80 -0.59 15.36 -17.73
CA LEU A 80 -0.03 14.77 -16.52
C LEU A 80 -1.16 14.34 -15.59
N SER A 81 -0.99 13.19 -14.95
CA SER A 81 -1.80 12.76 -13.83
C SER A 81 -0.90 12.54 -12.62
N CYS A 82 -1.36 12.95 -11.45
CA CYS A 82 -0.74 12.50 -10.21
C CYS A 82 -0.94 10.98 -10.05
N GLU A 83 0.05 10.27 -9.55
CA GLU A 83 0.01 8.83 -9.29
C GLU A 83 -1.00 8.46 -8.20
N VAL A 84 -1.11 9.32 -7.18
CA VAL A 84 -1.87 9.12 -5.94
C VAL A 84 -3.27 9.71 -6.02
N CYS A 85 -3.44 11.03 -5.97
CA CYS A 85 -4.76 11.67 -5.91
C CYS A 85 -5.51 11.67 -7.26
N LYS A 86 -4.81 11.40 -8.36
CA LYS A 86 -5.34 11.47 -9.74
C LYS A 86 -5.80 12.87 -10.19
N ILE A 87 -5.31 13.95 -9.58
CA ILE A 87 -5.43 15.29 -10.16
C ILE A 87 -4.81 15.32 -11.57
N LYS A 88 -5.35 16.15 -12.47
CA LYS A 88 -4.96 16.23 -13.87
C LYS A 88 -4.43 17.61 -14.23
N SER A 89 -3.38 17.68 -15.04
CA SER A 89 -2.78 18.95 -15.42
C SER A 89 -2.15 18.91 -16.80
N HIS A 90 -2.08 20.05 -17.50
CA HIS A 90 -1.07 20.21 -18.56
C HIS A 90 0.34 20.20 -17.95
N LYS A 91 1.34 19.85 -18.78
CA LYS A 91 2.75 19.93 -18.38
C LYS A 91 3.14 21.33 -17.87
N ARG A 92 2.72 22.38 -18.56
CA ARG A 92 2.98 23.80 -18.21
C ARG A 92 2.22 24.30 -16.97
N CYS A 93 1.20 23.56 -16.54
CA CYS A 93 0.31 23.99 -15.45
C CYS A 93 0.58 23.24 -14.14
N ALA A 94 1.39 22.18 -14.16
CA ALA A 94 1.59 21.30 -13.00
C ALA A 94 2.17 22.03 -11.77
N THR A 95 3.06 23.00 -12.01
CA THR A 95 3.66 23.82 -10.95
C THR A 95 2.72 24.90 -10.39
N LYS A 96 1.57 25.14 -11.03
CA LYS A 96 0.58 26.14 -10.60
C LYS A 96 -0.47 25.56 -9.65
N ILE A 97 -0.43 24.26 -9.39
CA ILE A 97 -1.36 23.59 -8.47
C ILE A 97 -0.88 23.83 -7.04
N SER A 98 -1.65 24.64 -6.29
CA SER A 98 -1.42 24.92 -4.87
C SER A 98 -1.88 23.79 -3.96
N GLU A 99 -2.87 23.01 -4.40
CA GLU A 99 -3.46 21.97 -3.57
C GLU A 99 -2.47 20.86 -3.28
N SER A 100 -2.39 20.46 -2.01
CA SER A 100 -1.59 19.30 -1.61
C SER A 100 -2.18 18.01 -2.18
N CYS A 101 -1.30 17.03 -2.36
CA CYS A 101 -1.70 15.67 -2.65
C CYS A 101 -2.45 15.05 -1.46
N LYS A 102 -2.77 13.75 -1.57
CA LYS A 102 -3.49 13.01 -0.54
C LYS A 102 -2.79 13.16 0.81
N TRP A 103 -3.54 13.58 1.83
CA TRP A 103 -3.01 13.74 3.19
C TRP A 103 -2.47 12.40 3.70
N THR A 104 -1.44 12.41 4.53
CA THR A 104 -0.84 11.15 5.04
C THR A 104 -0.75 11.15 6.55
N THR A 105 -0.62 12.33 7.14
CA THR A 105 -0.56 12.60 8.57
C THR A 105 -1.54 13.70 8.96
N LEU A 106 -1.80 13.85 10.26
CA LEU A 106 -2.55 14.94 10.85
C LEU A 106 -1.96 16.29 10.44
N ASP A 107 -0.63 16.41 10.47
CA ASP A 107 0.07 17.63 10.06
C ASP A 107 -0.15 18.04 8.60
N SER A 108 -0.51 17.09 7.74
CA SER A 108 -0.83 17.38 6.33
C SER A 108 -2.28 17.85 6.11
N ILE A 109 -3.16 17.71 7.11
CA ILE A 109 -4.55 18.19 7.05
C ILE A 109 -4.55 19.70 7.33
N PRO A 110 -5.28 20.55 6.58
CA PRO A 110 -5.41 21.97 6.89
C PRO A 110 -5.88 22.21 8.33
N PRO A 111 -5.25 23.11 9.11
CA PRO A 111 -5.60 23.35 10.52
C PRO A 111 -7.09 23.62 10.77
N GLU A 112 -7.73 24.36 9.85
CA GLU A 112 -9.15 24.71 9.91
C GLU A 112 -10.11 23.51 9.76
N LEU A 113 -9.61 22.34 9.35
CA LEU A 113 -10.38 21.10 9.23
C LEU A 113 -10.07 20.10 10.34
N ARG A 114 -9.13 20.40 11.25
CA ARG A 114 -8.78 19.52 12.38
C ARG A 114 -9.78 19.72 13.52
N SER A 115 -10.06 18.68 14.29
CA SER A 115 -10.79 18.84 15.54
C SER A 115 -9.86 19.37 16.62
N ASP A 116 -10.34 20.34 17.41
CA ASP A 116 -9.62 20.81 18.61
C ASP A 116 -9.67 19.78 19.75
N ASP A 117 -10.63 18.85 19.69
CA ASP A 117 -10.78 17.76 20.64
C ASP A 117 -9.96 16.53 20.19
N GLU A 118 -9.00 16.16 21.03
CA GLU A 118 -8.11 15.01 20.83
C GLU A 118 -8.84 13.66 20.93
N GLU A 119 -9.93 13.59 21.69
CA GLU A 119 -10.72 12.37 21.90
C GLU A 119 -11.72 12.13 20.77
N SER A 120 -12.21 13.20 20.13
CA SER A 120 -13.18 13.12 19.03
C SER A 120 -12.53 13.45 17.68
N SER A 121 -11.45 12.73 17.35
CA SER A 121 -10.71 12.90 16.09
C SER A 121 -11.58 12.45 14.89
N LEU A 122 -12.19 13.39 14.18
CA LEU A 122 -13.00 13.11 13.00
C LEU A 122 -12.18 13.25 11.72
N MET A 123 -12.38 12.34 10.76
CA MET A 123 -11.68 12.38 9.48
C MET A 123 -12.45 13.30 8.52
N PRO A 124 -11.89 14.46 8.09
CA PRO A 124 -12.55 15.30 7.10
C PRO A 124 -12.46 14.71 5.69
N HIS A 125 -13.40 15.07 4.83
CA HIS A 125 -13.30 14.76 3.41
C HIS A 125 -12.24 15.63 2.73
N GLN A 126 -11.26 14.99 2.06
CA GLN A 126 -10.38 15.66 1.11
C GLN A 126 -11.00 15.62 -0.29
N TRP A 127 -11.51 16.75 -0.77
CA TRP A 127 -12.23 16.82 -2.04
C TRP A 127 -11.31 17.14 -3.22
N LEU A 128 -11.51 16.44 -4.34
CA LEU A 128 -10.90 16.73 -5.63
C LEU A 128 -11.99 17.13 -6.63
N GLU A 129 -11.82 18.28 -7.28
CA GLU A 129 -12.77 18.81 -8.27
C GLU A 129 -12.69 18.07 -9.61
N GLY A 130 -13.85 17.69 -10.13
CA GLY A 130 -14.05 17.30 -11.52
C GLY A 130 -13.35 16.01 -11.97
N ASN A 131 -13.36 15.81 -13.29
CA ASN A 131 -12.87 14.58 -13.95
C ASN A 131 -13.48 13.29 -13.37
N LEU A 132 -14.72 13.36 -12.87
CA LEU A 132 -15.41 12.26 -12.21
C LEU A 132 -15.59 11.05 -13.16
N PRO A 133 -15.49 9.80 -12.66
CA PRO A 133 -15.78 8.60 -13.47
C PRO A 133 -17.17 8.65 -14.13
N MET A 134 -17.30 8.00 -15.29
CA MET A 134 -18.62 7.85 -15.92
C MET A 134 -19.59 7.10 -15.02
N GLY A 135 -20.85 7.54 -14.99
CA GLY A 135 -21.87 6.94 -14.14
C GLY A 135 -21.73 7.27 -12.64
N SER A 136 -20.87 8.23 -12.28
CA SER A 136 -20.80 8.72 -10.89
C SER A 136 -22.16 9.25 -10.44
N ARG A 137 -22.53 8.92 -9.21
CA ARG A 137 -23.79 9.34 -8.58
C ARG A 137 -23.48 10.18 -7.34
N CYS A 138 -24.23 11.26 -7.17
CA CYS A 138 -24.08 12.16 -6.04
C CYS A 138 -24.49 11.44 -4.74
N GLY A 139 -23.64 11.43 -3.72
CA GLY A 139 -23.92 10.85 -2.41
C GLY A 139 -25.00 11.60 -1.62
N GLY A 140 -25.34 12.83 -2.02
CA GLY A 140 -26.40 13.63 -1.38
C GLY A 140 -27.79 13.46 -2.00
N CYS A 141 -27.88 13.35 -3.34
CA CYS A 141 -29.18 13.31 -4.05
C CYS A 141 -29.35 12.12 -5.00
N GLU A 142 -28.35 11.23 -5.09
CA GLU A 142 -28.30 9.99 -5.89
C GLU A 142 -28.40 10.15 -7.42
N LYS A 143 -28.51 11.39 -7.91
CA LYS A 143 -28.51 11.73 -9.33
C LYS A 143 -27.09 11.68 -9.92
N ALA A 144 -27.00 11.51 -11.23
CA ALA A 144 -25.71 11.53 -11.93
C ALA A 144 -24.96 12.85 -11.72
N CYS A 145 -23.66 12.77 -11.45
CA CYS A 145 -22.79 13.93 -11.25
C CYS A 145 -21.50 13.82 -12.09
N GLY A 146 -20.87 14.97 -12.34
CA GLY A 146 -19.74 15.14 -13.24
C GLY A 146 -20.14 15.76 -14.58
N SER A 147 -19.14 16.23 -15.32
CA SER A 147 -19.33 16.78 -16.66
C SER A 147 -18.18 16.39 -17.58
N VAL A 148 -18.52 16.25 -18.86
CA VAL A 148 -17.55 16.08 -19.96
C VAL A 148 -17.17 17.42 -20.61
N LEU A 149 -17.84 18.52 -20.24
CA LEU A 149 -17.66 19.85 -20.83
C LEU A 149 -16.79 20.78 -19.98
N LYS A 150 -16.67 20.50 -18.68
CA LYS A 150 -15.88 21.30 -17.73
C LYS A 150 -15.56 20.50 -16.46
N LEU A 151 -14.64 21.02 -15.65
CA LEU A 151 -14.51 20.62 -14.25
C LEU A 151 -15.73 21.11 -13.47
N GLN A 152 -16.35 20.19 -12.74
CA GLN A 152 -17.41 20.46 -11.79
C GLN A 152 -17.59 19.22 -10.91
N ASP A 153 -18.29 19.41 -9.80
CA ASP A 153 -18.59 18.37 -8.83
C ASP A 153 -17.31 17.81 -8.19
N TRP A 154 -17.49 17.04 -7.11
CA TRP A 154 -16.38 16.72 -6.21
C TRP A 154 -16.30 15.22 -5.96
N ARG A 155 -15.07 14.73 -5.75
CA ARG A 155 -14.80 13.36 -5.31
C ARG A 155 -13.89 13.35 -4.10
N CYS A 156 -14.28 12.64 -3.06
CA CYS A 156 -13.41 12.47 -1.90
C CYS A 156 -12.26 11.51 -2.23
N LEU A 157 -11.02 11.88 -1.91
CA LEU A 157 -9.82 11.04 -2.12
C LEU A 157 -9.74 9.83 -1.18
N TRP A 158 -10.55 9.79 -0.12
CA TRP A 158 -10.54 8.75 0.89
C TRP A 158 -11.70 7.77 0.72
N CYS A 159 -12.94 8.24 0.83
CA CYS A 159 -14.10 7.36 0.71
C CYS A 159 -14.61 7.19 -0.73
N ASN A 160 -14.03 7.91 -1.70
CA ASN A 160 -14.44 7.92 -3.12
C ASN A 160 -15.89 8.37 -3.38
N MET A 161 -16.59 8.90 -2.36
CA MET A 161 -17.90 9.54 -2.53
C MET A 161 -17.79 10.67 -3.56
N THR A 162 -18.73 10.70 -4.48
CA THR A 162 -18.91 11.81 -5.42
C THR A 162 -20.09 12.66 -5.00
N VAL A 163 -20.02 13.97 -5.12
CA VAL A 163 -21.09 14.89 -4.72
C VAL A 163 -21.17 16.06 -5.69
N HIS A 164 -22.38 16.52 -5.99
CA HIS A 164 -22.55 17.77 -6.71
C HIS A 164 -21.98 18.94 -5.91
N ASP A 165 -21.54 19.99 -6.61
CA ASP A 165 -21.10 21.22 -5.96
C ASP A 165 -22.13 21.77 -4.96
N GLN A 166 -23.41 21.81 -5.37
CA GLN A 166 -24.53 22.29 -4.54
C GLN A 166 -24.94 21.33 -3.42
N CYS A 167 -24.60 20.05 -3.52
CA CYS A 167 -24.95 19.05 -2.50
C CYS A 167 -23.84 18.87 -1.45
N ARG A 168 -22.69 19.55 -1.62
CA ARG A 168 -21.50 19.35 -0.79
C ARG A 168 -21.75 19.66 0.69
N ASP A 169 -22.52 20.71 0.97
CA ASP A 169 -22.82 21.12 2.35
C ASP A 169 -23.98 20.33 2.96
N SER A 170 -24.67 19.51 2.15
CA SER A 170 -25.78 18.67 2.59
C SER A 170 -25.37 17.26 2.99
N VAL A 171 -24.13 16.85 2.68
CA VAL A 171 -23.58 15.56 3.09
C VAL A 171 -22.81 15.68 4.41
N SER A 172 -22.65 14.57 5.12
CA SER A 172 -21.81 14.52 6.32
C SER A 172 -20.41 15.08 6.04
N ASN A 173 -19.92 15.93 6.93
CA ASN A 173 -18.54 16.43 6.90
C ASN A 173 -17.52 15.38 7.38
N VAL A 174 -17.99 14.29 8.00
CA VAL A 174 -17.16 13.17 8.45
C VAL A 174 -17.04 12.09 7.37
N CYS A 175 -15.81 11.86 6.95
CA CYS A 175 -15.42 10.84 5.99
C CYS A 175 -15.25 9.47 6.67
N GLN A 176 -16.03 8.49 6.23
CA GLN A 176 -15.96 7.12 6.73
C GLN A 176 -14.88 6.26 6.06
N LEU A 177 -13.95 6.85 5.29
CA LEU A 177 -12.85 6.19 4.58
C LEU A 177 -13.25 5.15 3.51
N GLY A 178 -14.55 4.97 3.25
CA GLY A 178 -15.07 4.15 2.15
C GLY A 178 -15.07 2.66 2.45
N THR A 179 -14.97 1.83 1.41
CA THR A 179 -15.05 0.37 1.55
C THR A 179 -13.82 -0.22 2.24
N ALA A 180 -12.62 0.30 1.97
CA ALA A 180 -11.37 -0.14 2.59
C ALA A 180 -11.15 0.38 4.02
N ARG A 181 -12.20 0.86 4.69
CA ARG A 181 -12.10 1.55 5.99
C ARG A 181 -11.37 0.70 7.04
N LEU A 182 -11.55 -0.62 7.08
CA LEU A 182 -10.88 -1.47 8.07
C LEU A 182 -9.36 -1.50 7.86
N SER A 183 -8.92 -1.44 6.61
CA SER A 183 -7.52 -1.50 6.20
C SER A 183 -6.82 -0.15 6.18
N VAL A 184 -7.55 0.96 6.06
CA VAL A 184 -6.98 2.31 5.97
C VAL A 184 -6.44 2.75 7.33
N LEU A 185 -5.17 3.16 7.37
CA LEU A 185 -4.61 3.95 8.46
C LEU A 185 -4.95 5.44 8.24
N PRO A 186 -5.91 6.01 8.97
CA PRO A 186 -6.33 7.40 8.73
C PRO A 186 -5.18 8.39 8.96
N PRO A 187 -5.09 9.49 8.19
CA PRO A 187 -4.14 10.57 8.48
C PRO A 187 -4.28 11.12 9.90
N VAL A 188 -5.50 11.24 10.42
CA VAL A 188 -5.76 11.69 11.81
C VAL A 188 -5.16 10.77 12.88
N ALA A 189 -4.83 9.51 12.55
CA ALA A 189 -4.13 8.59 13.45
C ALA A 189 -2.60 8.72 13.42
N LEU A 190 -2.05 9.50 12.49
CA LEU A 190 -0.61 9.68 12.31
C LEU A 190 -0.25 11.14 12.57
N LYS A 191 0.28 11.48 13.74
CA LYS A 191 0.53 12.88 14.11
C LYS A 191 1.53 13.55 13.18
N CYS A 192 2.76 13.03 13.17
CA CYS A 192 3.85 13.51 12.34
C CYS A 192 4.84 12.37 12.04
N LEU A 193 5.73 12.60 11.08
CA LEU A 193 6.80 11.69 10.73
C LEU A 193 8.09 12.16 11.40
N THR A 194 8.63 11.38 12.34
CA THR A 194 9.91 11.73 12.96
C THR A 194 11.09 11.40 12.02
N PRO A 195 12.23 12.09 12.18
CA PRO A 195 13.47 11.80 11.45
C PRO A 195 14.04 10.40 11.68
N ASP A 196 13.56 9.66 12.68
CA ASP A 196 13.95 8.27 12.94
C ASP A 196 12.88 7.27 12.47
N SER A 197 11.91 7.75 11.68
CA SER A 197 10.88 6.91 11.04
C SER A 197 9.87 6.29 12.01
N ALA A 198 9.85 6.76 13.25
CA ALA A 198 8.82 6.48 14.22
C ALA A 198 7.64 7.44 13.99
N ALA A 199 6.58 7.03 13.28
CA ALA A 199 5.34 7.80 13.35
C ALA A 199 4.80 7.80 14.77
N GLU A 200 4.44 8.97 15.28
CA GLU A 200 3.70 9.08 16.53
C GLU A 200 2.23 8.77 16.25
N LEU A 201 1.74 7.67 16.81
CA LEU A 201 0.38 7.18 16.60
C LEU A 201 -0.57 7.82 17.62
N ARG A 202 -1.74 8.25 17.14
CA ARG A 202 -2.86 8.67 17.98
C ARG A 202 -3.82 7.51 18.12
N TRP A 203 -3.69 6.77 19.21
CA TRP A 203 -4.51 5.58 19.47
C TRP A 203 -6.00 5.90 19.61
N SER A 204 -6.38 7.10 20.08
CA SER A 204 -7.78 7.55 20.11
C SER A 204 -8.42 7.62 18.72
N ALA A 205 -7.62 7.83 17.67
CA ALA A 205 -8.06 7.86 16.28
C ALA A 205 -7.99 6.48 15.60
N LEU A 206 -7.64 5.42 16.35
CA LEU A 206 -7.54 4.03 15.89
C LEU A 206 -8.57 3.16 16.63
N GLY A 207 -9.57 2.64 15.91
CA GLY A 207 -10.45 1.57 16.40
C GLY A 207 -11.38 1.99 17.55
N THR A 208 -12.62 2.35 17.20
CA THR A 208 -13.87 2.21 18.00
C THR A 208 -15.01 2.85 17.19
N SER A 209 -14.84 4.10 16.76
CA SER A 209 -15.77 4.87 15.92
C SER A 209 -15.19 5.17 14.52
N LEU A 210 -13.91 5.53 14.45
CA LEU A 210 -13.17 5.66 13.21
C LEU A 210 -12.51 4.34 12.81
N ALA A 211 -12.41 4.14 11.51
CA ALA A 211 -11.88 2.93 10.92
C ALA A 211 -10.38 2.70 11.25
N GLY A 212 -9.88 1.48 11.07
CA GLY A 212 -8.53 1.09 11.47
C GLY A 212 -8.43 0.05 12.60
N GLY A 213 -9.46 -0.78 12.80
CA GLY A 213 -9.41 -1.87 13.81
C GLY A 213 -8.34 -2.94 13.52
N SER A 214 -7.81 -3.00 12.29
CA SER A 214 -6.70 -3.88 11.90
C SER A 214 -6.00 -3.30 10.65
N PRO A 215 -5.01 -2.40 10.80
CA PRO A 215 -4.42 -1.69 9.68
C PRO A 215 -3.67 -2.65 8.73
N LEU A 216 -3.65 -2.31 7.44
CA LEU A 216 -3.02 -3.11 6.40
C LEU A 216 -1.73 -2.46 5.91
N LEU A 217 -0.61 -3.10 6.21
CA LEU A 217 0.68 -2.82 5.59
C LEU A 217 0.76 -3.49 4.21
N VAL A 218 0.99 -2.71 3.16
CA VAL A 218 1.19 -3.24 1.80
C VAL A 218 2.65 -3.11 1.40
N LEU A 219 3.30 -4.24 1.13
CA LEU A 219 4.68 -4.32 0.63
C LEU A 219 4.64 -4.76 -0.83
N VAL A 220 5.13 -3.93 -1.74
CA VAL A 220 5.06 -4.20 -3.19
C VAL A 220 6.46 -4.29 -3.77
N ASN A 221 6.75 -5.38 -4.48
CA ASN A 221 7.92 -5.44 -5.34
C ASN A 221 7.58 -4.77 -6.67
N SER A 222 7.99 -3.51 -6.85
CA SER A 222 7.68 -2.72 -8.04
C SER A 222 8.21 -3.31 -9.35
N LYS A 223 9.26 -4.14 -9.28
CA LYS A 223 9.89 -4.81 -10.43
C LYS A 223 9.23 -6.14 -10.82
N SER A 224 8.27 -6.64 -10.04
CA SER A 224 7.59 -7.92 -10.31
C SER A 224 6.51 -7.81 -11.39
N GLY A 225 6.38 -8.89 -12.18
CA GLY A 225 5.29 -9.09 -13.13
C GLY A 225 5.25 -8.08 -14.28
N ASP A 226 6.36 -7.84 -14.98
CA ASP A 226 6.42 -6.95 -16.16
C ASP A 226 5.76 -5.57 -15.93
N ASN A 227 6.22 -4.85 -14.90
CA ASN A 227 5.69 -3.55 -14.44
C ASN A 227 4.28 -3.59 -13.82
N HIS A 228 3.68 -4.76 -13.61
CA HIS A 228 2.44 -4.89 -12.83
C HIS A 228 2.63 -4.40 -11.39
N GLY A 229 3.80 -4.66 -10.79
CA GLY A 229 4.14 -4.16 -9.45
C GLY A 229 3.99 -2.65 -9.30
N LEU A 230 4.45 -1.86 -10.28
CA LEU A 230 4.31 -0.41 -10.24
C LEU A 230 2.85 0.05 -10.37
N ARG A 231 2.04 -0.63 -11.19
CA ARG A 231 0.59 -0.35 -11.32
C ARG A 231 -0.13 -0.63 -9.99
N VAL A 232 0.17 -1.76 -9.37
CA VAL A 232 -0.35 -2.20 -8.07
C VAL A 232 0.04 -1.21 -6.96
N LEU A 233 1.33 -0.86 -6.86
CA LEU A 233 1.84 0.14 -5.91
C LEU A 233 1.07 1.45 -6.02
N ARG A 234 0.96 1.99 -7.25
CA ARG A 234 0.23 3.23 -7.50
C ARG A 234 -1.24 3.10 -7.14
N LYS A 235 -1.90 1.96 -7.40
CA LYS A 235 -3.33 1.75 -7.07
C LYS A 235 -3.53 1.68 -5.56
N PHE A 236 -2.72 0.94 -4.82
CA PHE A 236 -2.80 0.88 -3.36
C PHE A 236 -2.57 2.24 -2.72
N LYS A 237 -1.62 3.06 -3.19
CA LYS A 237 -1.45 4.45 -2.71
C LYS A 237 -2.72 5.32 -2.90
N ARG A 238 -3.62 4.97 -3.83
CA ARG A 238 -4.92 5.66 -3.99
C ARG A 238 -5.99 5.12 -3.05
N LEU A 239 -6.07 3.79 -2.91
CA LEU A 239 -7.08 3.11 -2.10
C LEU A 239 -6.80 3.29 -0.60
N LEU A 240 -5.54 3.25 -0.22
CA LEU A 240 -5.04 3.30 1.14
C LEU A 240 -4.31 4.62 1.42
N ASN A 241 -3.87 4.82 2.66
CA ASN A 241 -2.95 5.90 2.98
C ASN A 241 -1.58 5.61 2.32
N PRO A 242 -0.98 6.53 1.55
CA PRO A 242 0.38 6.36 1.03
C PRO A 242 1.42 5.99 2.10
N ALA A 243 1.21 6.40 3.35
CA ALA A 243 2.07 6.06 4.49
C ALA A 243 2.09 4.55 4.86
N GLN A 244 1.16 3.74 4.36
CA GLN A 244 1.12 2.28 4.59
C GLN A 244 1.44 1.43 3.37
N VAL A 245 1.92 2.03 2.28
CA VAL A 245 2.19 1.36 1.01
C VAL A 245 3.64 1.58 0.61
N PHE A 246 4.45 0.52 0.70
CA PHE A 246 5.89 0.58 0.53
C PHE A 246 6.36 -0.18 -0.71
N ASP A 247 7.30 0.42 -1.44
CA ASP A 247 8.10 -0.30 -2.42
C ASP A 247 9.29 -0.94 -1.71
N ILE A 248 9.30 -2.26 -1.62
CA ILE A 248 10.39 -3.01 -0.97
C ILE A 248 11.69 -2.95 -1.80
N MET A 249 11.62 -2.59 -3.07
CA MET A 249 12.82 -2.36 -3.89
C MET A 249 13.53 -1.04 -3.56
N SER A 250 12.91 -0.16 -2.77
CA SER A 250 13.45 1.15 -2.40
C SER A 250 14.12 1.17 -1.02
N GLY A 251 14.37 0.02 -0.39
CA GLY A 251 14.86 0.03 0.99
C GLY A 251 14.62 -1.23 1.83
N GLY A 252 14.07 -2.29 1.23
CA GLY A 252 13.70 -3.50 1.93
C GLY A 252 12.45 -3.38 2.82
N PRO A 253 12.01 -4.50 3.41
CA PRO A 253 10.81 -4.55 4.24
C PRO A 253 11.02 -4.00 5.66
N ASP A 254 12.26 -3.95 6.16
CA ASP A 254 12.58 -3.62 7.55
C ASP A 254 12.06 -2.27 8.01
N PHE A 255 12.17 -1.24 7.15
CA PHE A 255 11.68 0.09 7.47
C PHE A 255 10.18 0.07 7.77
N ALA A 256 9.40 -0.52 6.87
CA ALA A 256 7.97 -0.61 6.98
C ALA A 256 7.51 -1.52 8.13
N LEU A 257 8.22 -2.62 8.36
CA LEU A 257 7.92 -3.53 9.46
C LEU A 257 8.23 -2.92 10.83
N ASN A 258 9.33 -2.18 10.96
CA ASN A 258 9.63 -1.44 12.19
C ASN A 258 8.61 -0.34 12.49
N PHE A 259 8.09 0.30 11.45
CA PHE A 259 6.98 1.25 11.59
C PHE A 259 5.73 0.57 12.15
N PHE A 260 5.34 -0.59 11.61
CA PHE A 260 4.14 -1.32 12.01
C PHE A 260 4.31 -2.13 13.31
N LYS A 261 5.54 -2.36 13.80
CA LYS A 261 5.82 -3.06 15.08
C LYS A 261 5.11 -2.44 16.29
N LYS A 262 4.75 -1.15 16.21
CA LYS A 262 4.04 -0.41 17.26
C LYS A 262 2.61 -0.88 17.46
N PHE A 263 1.96 -1.42 16.45
CA PHE A 263 0.61 -1.95 16.58
C PHE A 263 0.64 -3.28 17.34
N ASP A 264 -0.37 -3.53 18.16
CA ASP A 264 -0.53 -4.82 18.86
C ASP A 264 -0.86 -5.94 17.88
N SER A 265 -1.69 -5.64 16.88
CA SER A 265 -1.92 -6.52 15.74
C SER A 265 -2.10 -5.74 14.45
N PHE A 266 -1.66 -6.32 13.32
CA PHE A 266 -1.81 -5.72 12.00
C PHE A 266 -1.79 -6.80 10.91
N ARG A 267 -2.13 -6.41 9.68
CA ARG A 267 -2.11 -7.30 8.52
C ARG A 267 -1.05 -6.84 7.53
N VAL A 268 -0.43 -7.80 6.86
CA VAL A 268 0.60 -7.58 5.83
C VAL A 268 0.13 -8.20 4.53
N LEU A 269 0.10 -7.40 3.46
CA LEU A 269 -0.11 -7.87 2.10
C LEU A 269 1.19 -7.73 1.31
N VAL A 270 1.75 -8.87 0.88
CA VAL A 270 2.96 -8.90 0.06
C VAL A 270 2.57 -9.07 -1.40
N CYS A 271 2.95 -8.10 -2.24
CA CYS A 271 2.69 -8.12 -3.68
C CYS A 271 3.98 -8.46 -4.43
N GLY A 272 4.09 -9.69 -4.91
CA GLY A 272 5.30 -10.23 -5.51
C GLY A 272 5.19 -11.73 -5.80
N GLY A 273 6.29 -12.35 -6.21
CA GLY A 273 6.41 -13.82 -6.31
C GLY A 273 6.96 -14.45 -5.02
N ASP A 274 7.16 -15.77 -5.02
CA ASP A 274 7.55 -16.52 -3.82
C ASP A 274 8.84 -16.02 -3.16
N GLY A 275 9.86 -15.63 -3.94
CA GLY A 275 11.10 -15.06 -3.40
C GLY A 275 10.89 -13.73 -2.67
N THR A 276 9.92 -12.93 -3.10
CA THR A 276 9.54 -11.69 -2.41
C THR A 276 8.85 -12.00 -1.09
N VAL A 277 7.94 -12.97 -1.08
CA VAL A 277 7.25 -13.40 0.14
C VAL A 277 8.24 -13.99 1.15
N GLY A 278 9.17 -14.83 0.69
CA GLY A 278 10.25 -15.39 1.51
C GLY A 278 11.11 -14.30 2.15
N TRP A 279 11.48 -13.26 1.40
CA TRP A 279 12.25 -12.13 1.94
C TRP A 279 11.50 -11.38 3.05
N VAL A 280 10.22 -11.09 2.85
CA VAL A 280 9.39 -10.46 3.89
C VAL A 280 9.25 -11.37 5.12
N LEU A 281 9.04 -12.67 4.93
CA LEU A 281 8.95 -13.64 6.01
C LEU A 281 10.24 -13.69 6.85
N SER A 282 11.41 -13.70 6.21
CA SER A 282 12.70 -13.63 6.91
C SER A 282 12.87 -12.33 7.72
N ALA A 283 12.38 -11.21 7.19
CA ALA A 283 12.41 -9.93 7.93
C ALA A 283 11.44 -9.92 9.12
N LEU A 284 10.26 -10.54 8.98
CA LEU A 284 9.32 -10.71 10.09
C LEU A 284 9.90 -11.55 11.23
N ASP A 285 10.72 -12.56 10.93
CA ASP A 285 11.40 -13.35 11.96
C ASP A 285 12.48 -12.57 12.67
N ARG A 286 13.33 -11.88 11.91
CA ARG A 286 14.42 -11.06 12.47
C ARG A 286 13.88 -9.99 13.42
N LEU A 287 12.69 -9.46 13.13
CA LEU A 287 12.02 -8.44 13.95
C LEU A 287 11.07 -9.04 15.01
N GLU A 288 10.92 -10.36 15.04
CA GLU A 288 10.09 -11.14 15.96
C GLU A 288 8.60 -10.74 15.93
N LEU A 289 8.05 -10.54 14.73
CA LEU A 289 6.68 -10.01 14.53
C LEU A 289 5.62 -11.09 14.24
N HIS A 290 6.00 -12.36 14.22
CA HIS A 290 5.15 -13.49 13.82
C HIS A 290 3.84 -13.61 14.63
N SER A 291 3.86 -13.24 15.91
CA SER A 291 2.69 -13.26 16.81
C SER A 291 1.76 -12.04 16.65
N LYS A 292 2.26 -10.96 16.04
CA LYS A 292 1.52 -9.70 15.88
C LYS A 292 0.83 -9.57 14.52
N CYS A 293 1.34 -10.24 13.49
CA CYS A 293 0.87 -10.00 12.13
C CYS A 293 0.26 -11.22 11.43
N GLN A 294 -0.71 -10.95 10.56
CA GLN A 294 -1.23 -11.91 9.59
C GLN A 294 -0.72 -11.53 8.20
N LEU A 295 -0.34 -12.53 7.39
CA LEU A 295 0.22 -12.31 6.05
C LEU A 295 -0.71 -12.88 4.99
N GLY A 296 -0.95 -12.10 3.92
CA GLY A 296 -1.45 -12.63 2.66
C GLY A 296 -0.61 -12.17 1.48
N VAL A 297 -0.91 -12.76 0.33
CA VAL A 297 -0.07 -12.67 -0.86
C VAL A 297 -0.92 -12.20 -2.03
N LEU A 298 -0.44 -11.18 -2.73
CA LEU A 298 -0.92 -10.83 -4.07
C LEU A 298 0.10 -11.36 -5.09
N PRO A 299 -0.22 -12.45 -5.82
CA PRO A 299 0.73 -13.11 -6.71
C PRO A 299 1.08 -12.24 -7.93
N LEU A 300 2.32 -11.76 -8.01
CA LEU A 300 2.83 -10.99 -9.15
C LEU A 300 3.98 -11.72 -9.83
N GLY A 301 3.87 -11.91 -11.15
CA GLY A 301 4.89 -12.59 -11.96
C GLY A 301 4.68 -14.11 -12.02
N THR A 302 5.78 -14.85 -12.20
CA THR A 302 5.80 -16.32 -12.34
C THR A 302 6.32 -16.99 -11.07
N GLY A 303 5.88 -18.22 -10.79
CA GLY A 303 6.25 -18.95 -9.57
C GLY A 303 5.60 -18.36 -8.31
N ASN A 304 4.29 -18.57 -8.19
CA ASN A 304 3.45 -18.12 -7.07
C ASN A 304 2.87 -19.34 -6.34
N ASP A 305 3.71 -20.32 -6.02
CA ASP A 305 3.28 -21.58 -5.43
C ASP A 305 2.69 -21.37 -4.04
N LEU A 306 3.27 -20.46 -3.25
CA LEU A 306 2.76 -20.12 -1.94
C LEU A 306 1.36 -19.48 -2.03
N ALA A 307 1.14 -18.60 -3.00
CA ALA A 307 -0.18 -17.99 -3.23
C ALA A 307 -1.23 -19.04 -3.61
N ARG A 308 -0.88 -20.03 -4.44
CA ARG A 308 -1.77 -21.15 -4.81
C ARG A 308 -2.16 -21.99 -3.59
N VAL A 309 -1.19 -22.39 -2.79
CA VAL A 309 -1.41 -23.21 -1.59
C VAL A 309 -2.27 -22.47 -0.56
N LEU A 310 -2.05 -21.16 -0.40
CA LEU A 310 -2.82 -20.32 0.51
C LEU A 310 -4.22 -19.95 -0.03
N GLY A 311 -4.50 -20.21 -1.30
CA GLY A 311 -5.80 -19.95 -1.93
C GLY A 311 -5.97 -18.52 -2.47
N TRP A 312 -4.89 -17.77 -2.63
CA TRP A 312 -4.89 -16.41 -3.22
C TRP A 312 -4.87 -16.41 -4.76
N GLY A 313 -4.78 -17.60 -5.37
CA GLY A 313 -4.79 -17.76 -6.82
C GLY A 313 -3.38 -17.85 -7.43
N HIS A 314 -3.33 -17.93 -8.75
CA HIS A 314 -2.11 -18.23 -9.50
C HIS A 314 -1.42 -16.99 -10.08
N ALA A 315 -2.18 -15.94 -10.40
CA ALA A 315 -1.68 -14.71 -10.99
C ALA A 315 -2.67 -13.57 -10.75
N PHE A 316 -2.13 -12.35 -10.76
CA PHE A 316 -2.91 -11.11 -10.73
C PHE A 316 -2.74 -10.35 -12.06
N GLU A 317 -3.86 -10.16 -12.76
CA GLU A 317 -3.85 -9.60 -14.13
C GLU A 317 -4.41 -8.17 -14.20
N ASP A 318 -5.40 -7.83 -13.36
CA ASP A 318 -6.15 -6.57 -13.49
C ASP A 318 -6.24 -5.75 -12.20
N ASP A 319 -5.65 -4.53 -12.22
CA ASP A 319 -5.69 -3.56 -11.11
C ASP A 319 -7.08 -2.95 -10.82
N THR A 320 -8.07 -3.21 -11.69
CA THR A 320 -9.49 -2.88 -11.38
C THR A 320 -10.05 -3.74 -10.26
N GLN A 321 -9.52 -4.96 -10.05
CA GLN A 321 -10.00 -5.91 -9.05
C GLN A 321 -9.46 -5.61 -7.63
N LEU A 322 -8.46 -4.74 -7.48
CA LEU A 322 -7.84 -4.46 -6.18
C LEU A 322 -8.81 -4.01 -5.06
N PRO A 323 -9.84 -3.19 -5.31
CA PRO A 323 -10.83 -2.86 -4.28
C PRO A 323 -11.57 -4.12 -3.77
N HIS A 324 -11.98 -5.00 -4.68
CA HIS A 324 -12.64 -6.25 -4.30
C HIS A 324 -11.68 -7.20 -3.59
N LEU A 325 -10.42 -7.27 -4.02
CA LEU A 325 -9.40 -8.07 -3.35
C LEU A 325 -9.13 -7.58 -1.91
N LEU A 326 -9.15 -6.26 -1.68
CA LEU A 326 -9.06 -5.70 -0.33
C LEU A 326 -10.22 -6.15 0.56
N GLU A 327 -11.45 -6.13 0.05
CA GLU A 327 -12.63 -6.62 0.78
C GLU A 327 -12.51 -8.11 1.09
N THR A 328 -12.09 -8.92 0.11
CA THR A 328 -11.81 -10.36 0.32
C THR A 328 -10.74 -10.57 1.37
N PHE A 329 -9.68 -9.74 1.38
CA PHE A 329 -8.61 -9.81 2.36
C PHE A 329 -9.09 -9.44 3.77
N GLU A 330 -9.98 -8.45 3.90
CA GLU A 330 -10.62 -8.08 5.17
C GLU A 330 -11.52 -9.18 5.75
N GLN A 331 -12.14 -10.00 4.89
CA GLN A 331 -13.04 -11.08 5.30
C GLN A 331 -12.35 -12.46 5.35
N SER A 332 -11.08 -12.53 4.96
CA SER A 332 -10.36 -13.79 4.84
C SER A 332 -10.05 -14.44 6.20
N HIS A 333 -10.11 -15.77 6.24
CA HIS A 333 -9.76 -16.53 7.43
C HIS A 333 -8.26 -16.81 7.47
N SER A 334 -7.66 -16.66 8.65
CA SER A 334 -6.26 -16.99 8.85
C SER A 334 -6.04 -18.50 8.89
N LYS A 335 -5.06 -18.98 8.13
CA LYS A 335 -4.48 -20.32 8.28
C LYS A 335 -3.12 -20.24 8.97
N MET A 336 -2.72 -21.33 9.62
CA MET A 336 -1.35 -21.48 10.10
C MET A 336 -0.45 -21.80 8.91
N LEU A 337 0.70 -21.14 8.85
CA LEU A 337 1.72 -21.43 7.86
C LEU A 337 2.91 -22.07 8.59
N ASP A 338 3.16 -23.34 8.31
CA ASP A 338 4.33 -24.05 8.84
C ASP A 338 5.60 -23.49 8.23
N ARG A 339 6.63 -23.31 9.07
CA ARG A 339 7.90 -22.71 8.67
C ARG A 339 9.06 -23.57 9.12
N TYR A 340 9.98 -23.82 8.21
CA TYR A 340 11.14 -24.66 8.44
C TYR A 340 12.41 -23.82 8.42
N LYS A 341 13.23 -23.94 9.47
CA LYS A 341 14.59 -23.44 9.49
C LYS A 341 15.51 -24.61 9.14
N MET A 342 16.17 -24.49 8.00
CA MET A 342 17.12 -25.49 7.52
C MET A 342 18.48 -25.22 8.17
N SER A 343 18.98 -26.17 8.94
CA SER A 343 20.35 -26.14 9.48
C SER A 343 21.16 -27.28 8.90
N ASN A 344 22.36 -26.98 8.44
CA ASN A 344 23.27 -27.94 7.85
C ASN A 344 24.25 -28.43 8.91
N TYR A 345 24.42 -29.74 9.02
CA TYR A 345 25.45 -30.37 9.85
C TYR A 345 26.29 -31.29 8.97
N CYS A 346 27.61 -31.08 8.96
CA CYS A 346 28.53 -32.08 8.42
C CYS A 346 28.96 -32.94 9.61
N ALA A 347 28.52 -34.20 9.63
CA ALA A 347 29.11 -35.16 10.56
C ALA A 347 30.53 -35.42 10.09
N ASP A 348 31.53 -34.92 10.82
CA ASP A 348 32.87 -35.46 10.69
C ASP A 348 32.79 -36.94 11.07
N LEU A 349 32.97 -37.82 10.09
CA LEU A 349 33.25 -39.22 10.33
C LEU A 349 34.57 -39.26 11.12
N GLN A 350 34.48 -39.24 12.45
CA GLN A 350 35.58 -39.70 13.29
C GLN A 350 35.83 -41.14 12.86
N LYS A 351 36.93 -41.34 12.14
CA LYS A 351 37.54 -42.66 12.03
C LYS A 351 37.75 -43.13 13.46
N ILE A 352 37.00 -44.15 13.84
CA ILE A 352 37.36 -45.01 14.95
C ILE A 352 38.62 -45.71 14.47
N ASP A 353 39.78 -45.21 14.88
CA ASP A 353 41.08 -45.87 14.68
C ASP A 353 41.17 -47.18 15.48
#